data_AF-A0A9E4A1G1-F1
#
_entry.id   AF-A0A9E4A1G1-F1
#
_cell.length_a   1.000
_cell.length_b   1.000
_cell.length_c   1.000
_cell.angle_alpha   90.00
_cell.angle_beta   90.00
_cell.angle_gamma   90.00
#
_symmetry.space_group_name_H-M   'P 1'
#
loop_
_entity.id
_entity.type
_entity.pdbx_description
1 polymer ?
#
loop_
_entity_poly.entity_id
_entity_poly.type
_entity_poly.pdbx_seq_one_letter_code
_entity_poly.pdbx_strand_id
1 'polypeptide(L)'
;MGCAGSSGKGQHTVSVADLRAQLQPLKRIGAYAGFDVNTGILYMGNDSIERWIRLNQEEHAVRTIRYAHKPSGQNYVDRPSEEFRFRIGKIVFSGNSNLPTYNDYQIVQTMGGSKRVTVQFTYESGEEAKPTFYLWIHYEIYPDLPVIRKWLTIQNLTDSAFFVEDVVIESLSLFAGREDSLQIWRCGISGVAEEPLPTPWEGGTSDAFILVGDTSINGSVVLGNESAGIFKHYTVYSDRETVSIGLRPTTAINGTEIRVPPSQSIDSPKVWTMLVEGNLQATIEEISRNTSRYIPLYSKDARLQIPEIRWIALETEWEVSIKSMRPGDLIAIDYDWNIEDLQTIKQISQRVHEGGGKFGIRLPIAEIDTAILDRPEWQLAPVPVFQWHTVPENHDAEEKTGQGQEETQQSVPPIVYCVLSDYGYYFAQAVKTLLDETAADLLILDRPILGAPGSLLKGCDALGHQHYTRAESISVIYQWLFGFADHLHREYPALRLGITTSAYGVEQPDAACLAHFDLFFDDPWVDLP
;
A
#
# COMPACT_ATOMS: atom_id res chain seq x y z
N MET A 1 42.52 78.19 4.65
CA MET A 1 42.41 77.36 5.87
C MET A 1 41.05 76.70 5.84
N GLY A 2 41.04 75.38 5.70
CA GLY A 2 39.81 74.60 5.49
C GLY A 2 39.12 74.22 6.80
N CYS A 3 37.79 74.14 6.75
CA CYS A 3 36.98 73.42 7.72
C CYS A 3 36.47 72.14 7.03
N ALA A 4 36.91 70.99 7.52
CA ALA A 4 36.40 69.69 7.13
C ALA A 4 35.39 69.23 8.20
N GLY A 5 34.15 69.01 7.78
CA GLY A 5 33.13 68.32 8.58
C GLY A 5 32.64 67.12 7.78
N SER A 6 33.08 65.91 8.16
CA SER A 6 32.59 64.65 7.61
C SER A 6 31.43 64.14 8.44
N SER A 7 30.21 64.25 7.92
CA SER A 7 29.02 63.58 8.45
C SER A 7 28.92 62.17 7.86
N GLY A 8 29.49 61.18 8.53
CA GLY A 8 29.27 59.77 8.21
C GLY A 8 27.90 59.31 8.70
N LYS A 9 26.86 59.42 7.87
CA LYS A 9 25.60 58.70 8.09
C LYS A 9 25.81 57.26 7.61
N GLY A 10 26.14 56.36 8.54
CA GLY A 10 26.12 54.93 8.29
C GLY A 10 24.71 54.47 7.97
N GLN A 11 24.46 54.06 6.72
CA GLN A 11 23.25 53.32 6.37
C GLN A 11 23.34 51.95 7.04
N HIS A 12 22.60 51.76 8.13
CA HIS A 12 22.33 50.43 8.67
C HIS A 12 21.43 49.68 7.67
N THR A 13 22.04 48.89 6.79
CA THR A 13 21.31 47.89 6.00
C THR A 13 20.95 46.75 6.94
N VAL A 14 19.69 46.72 7.39
CA VAL A 14 19.12 45.56 8.10
C VAL A 14 19.10 44.40 7.11
N SER A 15 19.75 43.28 7.44
CA SER A 15 19.78 42.13 6.54
C SER A 15 18.41 41.44 6.53
N VAL A 16 18.08 40.77 5.43
CA VAL A 16 16.87 39.92 5.34
C VAL A 16 16.87 38.84 6.45
N ALA A 17 18.04 38.41 6.90
CA ALA A 17 18.19 37.48 8.02
C ALA A 17 17.79 38.11 9.37
N ASP A 18 18.14 39.38 9.60
CA ASP A 18 17.73 40.13 10.80
C ASP A 18 16.22 40.37 10.83
N LEU A 19 15.61 40.66 9.67
CA LEU A 19 14.16 40.78 9.55
C LEU A 19 13.45 39.45 9.82
N ARG A 20 13.99 38.31 9.34
CA ARG A 20 13.44 36.98 9.63
C ARG A 20 13.58 36.60 11.10
N ALA A 21 14.67 36.98 11.76
CA ALA A 21 14.89 36.73 13.19
C ALA A 21 13.99 37.58 14.10
N GLN A 22 13.51 38.73 13.61
CA GLN A 22 12.60 39.63 14.34
C GLN A 22 11.12 39.32 14.14
N LEU A 23 10.75 38.51 13.14
CA LEU A 23 9.38 38.05 12.99
C LEU A 23 9.10 37.02 14.08
N GLN A 24 8.20 37.36 15.01
CA GLN A 24 7.64 36.35 15.90
C GLN A 24 7.06 35.22 15.03
N PRO A 25 7.33 33.95 15.35
CA PRO A 25 6.79 32.84 14.59
C PRO A 25 5.28 33.03 14.54
N LEU A 26 4.74 33.18 13.32
CA LEU A 26 3.31 33.26 13.09
C LEU A 26 2.68 32.10 13.87
N LYS A 27 1.64 32.43 14.65
CA LYS A 27 0.89 31.43 15.42
C LYS A 27 0.51 30.31 14.46
N ARG A 28 1.06 29.10 14.68
CA ARG A 28 0.74 27.92 13.88
C ARG A 28 -0.78 27.79 13.79
N ILE A 29 -1.30 27.80 12.57
CA ILE A 29 -2.75 27.79 12.33
C ILE A 29 -3.29 26.38 12.61
N GLY A 30 -2.43 25.36 12.51
CA GLY A 30 -2.83 23.95 12.58
C GLY A 30 -3.65 23.55 11.35
N ALA A 31 -4.36 22.42 11.42
CA ALA A 31 -5.25 21.99 10.35
C ALA A 31 -6.57 22.79 10.36
N TYR A 32 -7.00 23.24 9.19
CA TYR A 32 -8.25 23.98 9.00
C TYR A 32 -9.02 23.47 7.79
N ALA A 33 -10.33 23.70 7.82
CA ALA A 33 -11.23 23.53 6.70
C ALA A 33 -12.43 24.47 6.86
N GLY A 34 -13.02 24.88 5.74
CA GLY A 34 -14.21 25.71 5.72
C GLY A 34 -14.86 25.73 4.34
N PHE A 35 -16.07 26.30 4.27
CA PHE A 35 -16.84 26.41 3.03
C PHE A 35 -17.33 27.84 2.83
N ASP A 36 -17.13 28.38 1.64
CA ASP A 36 -17.68 29.66 1.21
C ASP A 36 -18.93 29.41 0.36
N VAL A 37 -20.08 29.71 0.96
CA VAL A 37 -21.40 29.52 0.34
C VAL A 37 -21.60 30.40 -0.90
N ASN A 38 -20.97 31.58 -0.96
CA ASN A 38 -21.18 32.49 -2.10
C ASN A 38 -20.46 32.02 -3.35
N THR A 39 -19.32 31.35 -3.19
CA THR A 39 -18.49 30.88 -4.29
C THR A 39 -18.59 29.37 -4.53
N GLY A 40 -19.24 28.63 -3.62
CA GLY A 40 -19.31 27.18 -3.65
C GLY A 40 -17.94 26.52 -3.45
N ILE A 41 -17.04 27.18 -2.71
CA ILE A 41 -15.66 26.71 -2.53
C ILE A 41 -15.48 26.10 -1.14
N LEU A 42 -15.11 24.82 -1.11
CA LEU A 42 -14.61 24.12 0.06
C LEU A 42 -13.08 24.26 0.08
N TYR A 43 -12.52 24.82 1.16
CA TYR A 43 -11.08 24.97 1.32
C TYR A 43 -10.59 24.19 2.53
N MET A 44 -9.38 23.64 2.44
CA MET A 44 -8.75 22.86 3.49
C MET A 44 -7.23 22.97 3.43
N GLY A 45 -6.55 22.88 4.56
CA GLY A 45 -5.10 23.00 4.59
C GLY A 45 -4.51 23.07 6.00
N ASN A 46 -3.22 23.38 6.06
CA ASN A 46 -2.47 23.61 7.28
C ASN A 46 -1.43 24.71 7.08
N ASP A 47 -0.30 24.73 7.77
CA ASP A 47 0.74 25.76 7.57
C ASP A 47 1.56 25.54 6.28
N SER A 48 1.56 24.33 5.71
CA SER A 48 2.38 23.95 4.56
C SER A 48 1.61 23.87 3.24
N ILE A 49 0.37 23.38 3.27
CA ILE A 49 -0.42 23.12 2.06
C ILE A 49 -1.84 23.66 2.16
N GLU A 50 -2.43 23.98 1.02
CA GLU A 50 -3.82 24.42 0.90
C GLU A 50 -4.46 23.89 -0.39
N ARG A 51 -5.68 23.37 -0.28
CA ARG A 51 -6.47 22.88 -1.41
C ARG A 51 -7.84 23.54 -1.41
N TRP A 52 -8.28 24.00 -2.59
CA TRP A 52 -9.62 24.52 -2.81
C TRP A 52 -10.36 23.65 -3.82
N ILE A 53 -11.57 23.26 -3.44
CA ILE A 53 -12.46 22.39 -4.20
C ILE A 53 -13.74 23.17 -4.49
N ARG A 54 -14.10 23.25 -5.77
CA ARG A 54 -15.38 23.82 -6.19
C ARG A 54 -16.44 22.73 -6.17
N LEU A 55 -17.51 22.97 -5.41
CA LEU A 55 -18.74 22.18 -5.39
C LEU A 55 -19.76 22.90 -6.28
N ASN A 56 -19.94 22.42 -7.51
CA ASN A 56 -20.92 23.00 -8.43
C ASN A 56 -22.25 22.25 -8.27
N GLN A 57 -23.22 22.89 -7.62
CA GLN A 57 -24.55 22.29 -7.41
C GLN A 57 -25.35 22.13 -8.71
N GLU A 58 -25.14 23.00 -9.70
CA GLU A 58 -25.87 22.95 -10.99
C GLU A 58 -25.30 21.88 -11.93
N GLU A 59 -23.97 21.78 -12.00
CA GLU A 59 -23.30 20.74 -12.81
C GLU A 59 -23.18 19.39 -12.08
N HIS A 60 -23.52 19.35 -10.79
CA HIS A 60 -23.22 18.24 -9.86
C HIS A 60 -21.74 17.81 -9.89
N ALA A 61 -20.84 18.76 -10.16
CA ALA A 61 -19.42 18.51 -10.32
C ALA A 61 -18.61 18.88 -9.08
N VAL A 62 -17.55 18.14 -8.82
CA VAL A 62 -16.59 18.37 -7.75
C VAL A 62 -15.18 18.40 -8.33
N ARG A 63 -14.54 19.57 -8.24
CA ARG A 63 -13.25 19.82 -8.90
C ARG A 63 -12.27 20.53 -7.99
N THR A 64 -11.02 20.07 -7.95
CA THR A 64 -9.93 20.88 -7.39
C THR A 64 -9.61 22.02 -8.34
N ILE A 65 -9.65 23.24 -7.82
CA ILE A 65 -9.34 24.47 -8.58
C ILE A 65 -8.04 25.14 -8.10
N ARG A 66 -7.50 24.71 -6.96
CA ARG A 66 -6.24 25.19 -6.40
C ARG A 66 -5.63 24.09 -5.52
N TYR A 67 -4.34 23.84 -5.69
CA TYR A 67 -3.56 23.06 -4.75
C TYR A 67 -2.19 23.72 -4.59
N ALA A 68 -1.97 24.37 -3.46
CA ALA A 68 -0.87 25.31 -3.29
C ALA A 68 0.03 24.99 -2.10
N HIS A 69 1.34 25.16 -2.32
CA HIS A 69 2.33 25.19 -1.25
C HIS A 69 2.26 26.56 -0.58
N LYS A 70 1.79 26.62 0.67
CA LYS A 70 1.50 27.90 1.33
C LYS A 70 2.72 28.78 1.60
N PRO A 71 3.88 28.23 2.02
CA PRO A 71 5.05 29.06 2.27
C PRO A 71 5.53 29.87 1.06
N SER A 72 5.41 29.32 -0.16
CA SER A 72 5.79 30.02 -1.40
C SER A 72 4.62 30.67 -2.13
N GLY A 73 3.40 30.20 -1.87
CA GLY A 73 2.21 30.59 -2.62
C GLY A 73 2.09 29.91 -4.00
N GLN A 74 3.01 29.01 -4.36
CA GLN A 74 3.00 28.31 -5.63
C GLN A 74 1.78 27.40 -5.73
N ASN A 75 1.01 27.54 -6.81
CA ASN A 75 -0.10 26.65 -7.14
C ASN A 75 0.39 25.58 -8.13
N TYR A 76 -0.02 24.34 -7.91
CA TYR A 76 0.42 23.16 -8.66
C TYR A 76 -0.63 22.66 -9.65
N VAL A 77 -1.87 23.15 -9.53
CA VAL A 77 -2.98 22.78 -10.41
C VAL A 77 -3.30 23.95 -11.34
N ASP A 78 -3.03 23.80 -12.64
CA ASP A 78 -3.20 24.88 -13.62
C ASP A 78 -4.64 24.99 -14.15
N ARG A 79 -5.41 23.92 -14.05
CA ARG A 79 -6.81 23.86 -14.49
C ARG A 79 -7.66 22.97 -13.56
N PRO A 80 -8.98 23.16 -13.53
CA PRO A 80 -9.85 22.34 -12.69
C PRO A 80 -9.65 20.85 -12.92
N SER A 81 -9.41 20.09 -11.85
CA SER A 81 -9.14 18.65 -11.87
C SER A 81 -10.28 17.86 -11.24
N GLU A 82 -10.63 16.69 -11.77
CA GLU A 82 -11.70 15.85 -11.20
C GLU A 82 -11.27 15.22 -9.88
N GLU A 83 -12.15 15.14 -8.89
CA GLU A 83 -11.76 14.55 -7.61
C GLU A 83 -11.69 13.02 -7.63
N PHE A 84 -12.47 12.33 -8.45
CA PHE A 84 -12.47 10.87 -8.46
C PHE A 84 -12.97 10.35 -9.80
N ARG A 85 -12.74 9.07 -10.06
CA ARG A 85 -13.38 8.32 -11.14
C ARG A 85 -13.48 6.85 -10.76
N PHE A 86 -14.58 6.20 -11.11
CA PHE A 86 -14.72 4.74 -11.04
C PHE A 86 -15.80 4.29 -12.01
N ARG A 87 -15.94 2.98 -12.19
CA ARG A 87 -16.94 2.37 -13.04
C ARG A 87 -17.77 1.36 -12.22
N ILE A 88 -19.07 1.30 -12.49
CA ILE A 88 -19.95 0.21 -12.04
C ILE A 88 -20.64 -0.34 -13.29
N GLY A 89 -20.25 -1.55 -13.71
CA GLY A 89 -20.73 -2.13 -14.96
C GLY A 89 -20.34 -1.25 -16.15
N LYS A 90 -21.32 -0.71 -16.89
CA LYS A 90 -21.06 0.15 -18.06
C LYS A 90 -21.07 1.66 -17.75
N ILE A 91 -21.34 2.05 -16.50
CA ILE A 91 -21.53 3.44 -16.10
C ILE A 91 -20.24 3.95 -15.45
N VAL A 92 -19.70 5.04 -15.96
CA VAL A 92 -18.52 5.71 -15.40
C VAL A 92 -18.99 6.90 -14.56
N PHE A 93 -18.61 6.89 -13.29
CA PHE A 93 -18.83 7.98 -12.34
C PHE A 93 -17.54 8.75 -12.18
N SER A 94 -17.61 10.08 -12.20
CA SER A 94 -16.44 10.91 -11.95
C SER A 94 -16.82 12.26 -11.36
N GLY A 95 -15.84 12.97 -10.79
CA GLY A 95 -16.02 14.33 -10.28
C GLY A 95 -16.42 15.35 -11.35
N ASN A 96 -16.33 14.99 -12.63
CA ASN A 96 -16.80 15.79 -13.77
C ASN A 96 -18.16 15.34 -14.32
N SER A 97 -18.66 14.18 -13.91
CA SER A 97 -19.95 13.67 -14.36
C SER A 97 -21.09 14.34 -13.59
N ASN A 98 -22.21 14.57 -14.25
CA ASN A 98 -23.44 15.03 -13.61
C ASN A 98 -24.30 13.87 -13.07
N LEU A 99 -23.73 12.67 -12.93
CA LEU A 99 -24.47 11.47 -12.52
C LEU A 99 -24.70 11.45 -11.00
N PRO A 100 -23.68 11.48 -10.11
CA PRO A 100 -23.94 11.57 -8.69
C PRO A 100 -24.41 12.98 -8.33
N THR A 101 -25.55 13.10 -7.67
CA THR A 101 -26.06 14.36 -7.14
C THR A 101 -25.35 14.70 -5.85
N TYR A 102 -24.78 15.90 -5.76
CA TYR A 102 -24.22 16.44 -4.51
C TYR A 102 -25.32 16.62 -3.46
N ASN A 103 -25.08 16.12 -2.24
CA ASN A 103 -26.00 16.26 -1.11
C ASN A 103 -25.52 17.34 -0.13
N ASP A 104 -24.39 17.08 0.53
CA ASP A 104 -23.93 17.85 1.69
C ASP A 104 -22.42 17.67 1.91
N TYR A 105 -21.87 18.44 2.84
CA TYR A 105 -20.51 18.27 3.34
C TYR A 105 -20.47 18.32 4.87
N GLN A 106 -19.49 17.62 5.45
CA GLN A 106 -19.23 17.63 6.88
C GLN A 106 -17.76 17.97 7.15
N ILE A 107 -17.52 18.79 8.19
CA ILE A 107 -16.18 19.07 8.69
C ILE A 107 -16.14 18.69 10.17
N VAL A 108 -15.26 17.75 10.52
CA VAL A 108 -15.10 17.23 11.88
C VAL A 108 -13.64 17.42 12.30
N GLN A 109 -13.44 17.80 13.55
CA GLN A 109 -12.11 17.75 14.17
C GLN A 109 -11.85 16.36 14.72
N THR A 110 -10.73 15.76 14.35
CA THR A 110 -10.31 14.44 14.82
C THR A 110 -9.26 14.57 15.93
N MET A 111 -8.87 13.44 16.53
CA MET A 111 -7.83 13.41 17.56
C MET A 111 -6.51 14.00 17.04
N GLY A 112 -5.75 14.65 17.92
CA GLY A 112 -4.46 15.27 17.55
C GLY A 112 -4.58 16.60 16.80
N GLY A 113 -5.77 17.17 16.65
CA GLY A 113 -5.97 18.46 15.98
C GLY A 113 -6.10 18.39 14.47
N SER A 114 -6.12 17.18 13.90
CA SER A 114 -6.42 16.95 12.49
C SER A 114 -7.87 17.33 12.16
N LYS A 115 -8.13 17.61 10.87
CA LYS A 115 -9.47 17.88 10.34
C LYS A 115 -9.84 16.80 9.34
N ARG A 116 -11.06 16.30 9.45
CA ARG A 116 -11.69 15.44 8.45
C ARG A 116 -12.78 16.21 7.73
N VAL A 117 -12.70 16.24 6.42
CA VAL A 117 -13.74 16.79 5.54
C VAL A 117 -14.38 15.64 4.79
N THR A 118 -15.69 15.66 4.63
CA THR A 118 -16.44 14.62 3.92
C THR A 118 -17.45 15.27 3.00
N VAL A 119 -17.43 14.92 1.73
CA VAL A 119 -18.37 15.41 0.72
C VAL A 119 -19.26 14.25 0.27
N GLN A 120 -20.57 14.40 0.38
CA GLN A 120 -21.53 13.33 0.12
C GLN A 120 -22.25 13.53 -1.21
N PHE A 121 -22.43 12.43 -1.94
CA PHE A 121 -23.21 12.33 -3.15
C PHE A 121 -24.19 11.16 -3.07
N THR A 122 -25.25 11.23 -3.87
CA THR A 122 -26.18 10.11 -4.11
C THR A 122 -26.28 9.85 -5.60
N TYR A 123 -26.38 8.58 -5.97
CA TYR A 123 -26.81 8.20 -7.30
C TYR A 123 -28.04 7.30 -7.20
N GLU A 124 -29.13 7.70 -7.85
CA GLU A 124 -30.37 6.93 -7.98
C GLU A 124 -30.62 6.67 -9.46
N SER A 125 -30.61 5.39 -9.86
CA SER A 125 -30.77 5.07 -11.27
C SER A 125 -32.23 5.07 -11.76
N GLY A 126 -33.21 4.97 -10.85
CA GLY A 126 -34.63 4.81 -11.18
C GLY A 126 -35.01 3.46 -11.82
N GLU A 127 -34.06 2.55 -12.06
CA GLU A 127 -34.26 1.20 -12.58
C GLU A 127 -33.78 0.17 -11.54
N GLU A 128 -34.59 -0.85 -11.27
CA GLU A 128 -34.36 -1.86 -10.22
C GLU A 128 -33.03 -2.64 -10.40
N ALA A 129 -32.57 -2.80 -11.65
CA ALA A 129 -31.35 -3.54 -11.97
C ALA A 129 -30.08 -2.67 -12.11
N LYS A 130 -30.16 -1.37 -11.80
CA LYS A 130 -29.03 -0.44 -11.91
C LYS A 130 -28.56 0.01 -10.53
N PRO A 131 -27.28 0.38 -10.38
CA PRO A 131 -26.73 0.69 -9.06
C PRO A 131 -27.45 1.90 -8.47
N THR A 132 -27.74 1.82 -7.17
CA THR A 132 -28.19 2.94 -6.34
C THR A 132 -27.28 2.97 -5.12
N PHE A 133 -26.64 4.12 -4.86
CA PHE A 133 -25.60 4.19 -3.83
C PHE A 133 -25.42 5.59 -3.25
N TYR A 134 -24.86 5.64 -2.04
CA TYR A 134 -24.19 6.83 -1.53
C TYR A 134 -22.70 6.76 -1.81
N LEU A 135 -22.11 7.92 -2.11
CA LEU A 135 -20.67 8.10 -2.25
C LEU A 135 -20.23 9.20 -1.28
N TRP A 136 -19.21 8.91 -0.49
CA TRP A 136 -18.50 9.92 0.28
C TRP A 136 -17.06 10.04 -0.20
N ILE A 137 -16.61 11.29 -0.36
CA ILE A 137 -15.21 11.62 -0.57
C ILE A 137 -14.67 12.17 0.74
N HIS A 138 -13.69 11.49 1.31
CA HIS A 138 -13.10 11.88 2.57
C HIS A 138 -11.74 12.52 2.35
N TYR A 139 -11.46 13.58 3.11
CA TYR A 139 -10.16 14.22 3.18
C TYR A 139 -9.74 14.30 4.64
N GLU A 140 -8.48 14.00 4.92
CA GLU A 140 -7.89 14.13 6.25
C GLU A 140 -6.63 14.98 6.18
N ILE A 141 -6.62 16.05 6.97
CA ILE A 141 -5.58 17.07 7.01
C ILE A 141 -4.95 17.07 8.39
N TYR A 142 -3.63 16.96 8.41
CA TYR A 142 -2.84 16.90 9.62
C TYR A 142 -2.27 18.27 9.96
N PRO A 143 -2.22 18.67 11.24
CA PRO A 143 -1.74 20.00 11.60
C PRO A 143 -0.25 20.20 11.32
N ASP A 144 0.55 19.15 11.51
CA ASP A 144 2.02 19.21 11.46
C ASP A 144 2.64 18.40 10.29
N LEU A 145 1.83 17.91 9.35
CA LEU A 145 2.31 17.19 8.16
C LEU A 145 1.81 17.88 6.89
N PRO A 146 2.67 18.11 5.87
CA PRO A 146 2.27 18.67 4.58
C PRO A 146 1.52 17.65 3.71
N VAL A 147 0.54 16.94 4.29
CA VAL A 147 -0.19 15.82 3.67
C VAL A 147 -1.69 16.07 3.69
N ILE A 148 -2.33 15.86 2.54
CA ILE A 148 -3.78 15.60 2.46
C ILE A 148 -3.95 14.13 2.10
N ARG A 149 -4.60 13.38 2.99
CA ARG A 149 -5.00 12.00 2.72
C ARG A 149 -6.45 11.96 2.26
N LYS A 150 -6.76 11.06 1.32
CA LYS A 150 -8.06 10.97 0.65
C LYS A 150 -8.47 9.52 0.43
N TRP A 151 -9.77 9.24 0.53
CA TRP A 151 -10.37 7.96 0.15
C TRP A 151 -11.84 8.13 -0.19
N LEU A 152 -12.42 7.09 -0.78
CA LEU A 152 -13.83 7.02 -1.14
C LEU A 152 -14.53 6.02 -0.22
N THR A 153 -15.78 6.28 0.14
CA THR A 153 -16.68 5.28 0.74
C THR A 153 -17.90 5.15 -0.15
N ILE A 154 -18.26 3.93 -0.50
CA ILE A 154 -19.43 3.64 -1.34
C ILE A 154 -20.37 2.74 -0.54
N GLN A 155 -21.61 3.19 -0.33
CA GLN A 155 -22.66 2.38 0.27
C GLN A 155 -23.65 1.92 -0.79
N ASN A 156 -23.78 0.62 -0.94
CA ASN A 156 -24.78 0.02 -1.80
C ASN A 156 -26.17 0.09 -1.14
N LEU A 157 -27.14 0.68 -1.84
CA LEU A 157 -28.53 0.82 -1.39
C LEU A 157 -29.48 -0.15 -2.08
N THR A 158 -28.99 -1.02 -2.96
CA THR A 158 -29.77 -2.07 -3.61
C THR A 158 -29.77 -3.36 -2.77
N ASP A 159 -30.58 -4.32 -3.20
CA ASP A 159 -30.68 -5.68 -2.65
C ASP A 159 -29.65 -6.66 -3.25
N SER A 160 -28.84 -6.20 -4.21
CA SER A 160 -27.91 -7.00 -4.98
C SER A 160 -26.50 -6.39 -4.94
N ALA A 161 -25.47 -7.23 -4.84
CA ALA A 161 -24.10 -6.73 -4.85
C ALA A 161 -23.75 -6.14 -6.23
N PHE A 162 -22.87 -5.14 -6.24
CA PHE A 162 -22.23 -4.67 -7.47
C PHE A 162 -20.72 -4.56 -7.28
N PHE A 163 -19.99 -4.48 -8.39
CA PHE A 163 -18.55 -4.28 -8.41
C PHE A 163 -18.22 -2.85 -8.80
N VAL A 164 -17.26 -2.27 -8.08
CA VAL A 164 -16.64 -0.98 -8.38
C VAL A 164 -15.28 -1.26 -9.00
N GLU A 165 -15.08 -0.73 -10.19
CA GLU A 165 -13.96 -1.04 -11.08
C GLU A 165 -13.24 0.27 -11.49
N ASP A 166 -12.02 0.16 -12.00
CA ASP A 166 -11.24 1.29 -12.57
C ASP A 166 -11.17 2.51 -11.62
N VAL A 167 -10.95 2.23 -10.33
CA VAL A 167 -11.04 3.23 -9.25
C VAL A 167 -9.83 4.16 -9.27
N VAL A 168 -10.06 5.42 -9.62
CA VAL A 168 -9.15 6.54 -9.41
C VAL A 168 -9.62 7.37 -8.23
N ILE A 169 -8.79 7.40 -7.18
CA ILE A 169 -9.13 8.07 -5.92
C ILE A 169 -8.70 9.54 -5.97
N GLU A 170 -7.66 9.86 -6.74
CA GLU A 170 -7.19 11.22 -6.93
C GLU A 170 -6.71 11.42 -8.38
N SER A 171 -7.10 12.54 -8.99
CA SER A 171 -6.68 12.95 -10.32
C SER A 171 -6.44 14.45 -10.33
N LEU A 172 -5.22 14.85 -10.64
CA LEU A 172 -4.78 16.24 -10.57
C LEU A 172 -4.15 16.64 -11.91
N SER A 173 -4.62 17.73 -12.51
CA SER A 173 -3.97 18.40 -13.64
C SER A 173 -2.76 19.18 -13.14
N LEU A 174 -1.79 18.45 -12.59
CA LEU A 174 -0.50 18.99 -12.18
C LEU A 174 0.24 19.50 -13.42
N PHE A 175 0.95 20.63 -13.28
CA PHE A 175 1.93 21.13 -14.26
C PHE A 175 1.50 21.05 -15.74
N ALA A 176 0.23 21.31 -16.01
CA ALA A 176 -0.35 21.11 -17.33
C ALA A 176 0.29 22.05 -18.35
N GLY A 177 0.78 21.51 -19.47
CA GLY A 177 1.50 22.29 -20.49
C GLY A 177 2.99 22.51 -20.18
N ARG A 178 3.56 21.73 -19.25
CA ARG A 178 4.98 21.79 -18.86
C ARG A 178 5.67 20.43 -18.91
N GLU A 179 5.15 19.51 -19.73
CA GLU A 179 5.53 18.11 -19.79
C GLU A 179 7.04 17.92 -20.03
N ASP A 180 7.66 18.80 -20.83
CA ASP A 180 9.10 18.77 -21.14
C ASP A 180 10.03 19.07 -19.94
N SER A 181 9.50 19.64 -18.86
CA SER A 181 10.25 20.03 -17.66
C SER A 181 10.04 19.09 -16.47
N LEU A 182 9.22 18.05 -16.68
CA LEU A 182 8.83 17.12 -15.63
C LEU A 182 9.88 16.06 -15.39
N GLN A 183 10.02 15.70 -14.12
CA GLN A 183 10.80 14.57 -13.68
C GLN A 183 9.93 13.70 -12.78
N ILE A 184 9.86 12.41 -13.10
CA ILE A 184 9.07 11.44 -12.36
C ILE A 184 10.04 10.46 -11.70
N TRP A 185 9.89 10.21 -10.40
CA TRP A 185 10.78 9.32 -9.66
C TRP A 185 9.98 8.25 -8.92
N ARG A 186 10.40 7.00 -9.06
CA ARG A 186 9.89 5.88 -8.25
C ARG A 186 10.60 5.89 -6.92
N CYS A 187 9.82 5.87 -5.84
CA CYS A 187 10.36 5.92 -4.51
C CYS A 187 9.87 4.71 -3.71
N GLY A 188 10.84 3.89 -3.32
CA GLY A 188 10.69 2.79 -2.39
C GLY A 188 10.95 3.22 -0.95
N ILE A 189 10.66 2.33 -0.02
CA ILE A 189 11.07 2.51 1.39
C ILE A 189 12.59 2.41 1.50
N SER A 190 13.23 1.59 0.66
CA SER A 190 14.69 1.38 0.64
C SER A 190 15.47 2.46 -0.11
N GLY A 191 14.80 3.36 -0.84
CA GLY A 191 15.47 4.42 -1.60
C GLY A 191 14.72 4.83 -2.87
N VAL A 192 15.41 5.48 -3.78
CA VAL A 192 14.85 6.00 -5.03
C VAL A 192 15.56 5.38 -6.23
N ALA A 193 14.82 5.21 -7.32
CA ALA A 193 15.37 4.77 -8.59
C ALA A 193 16.52 5.68 -9.03
N GLU A 194 17.54 5.11 -9.67
CA GLU A 194 18.74 5.86 -10.09
C GLU A 194 18.43 6.91 -11.18
N GLU A 195 17.41 6.66 -12.00
CA GLU A 195 17.03 7.52 -13.12
C GLU A 195 15.54 7.90 -13.06
N PRO A 196 15.19 9.12 -13.54
CA PRO A 196 13.80 9.52 -13.68
C PRO A 196 13.09 8.68 -14.75
N LEU A 197 11.81 8.43 -14.53
CA LEU A 197 10.95 7.72 -15.46
C LEU A 197 10.60 8.58 -16.69
N PRO A 198 10.30 7.93 -17.84
CA PRO A 198 9.83 8.64 -19.02
C PRO A 198 8.49 9.35 -18.74
N THR A 199 8.15 10.34 -19.56
CA THR A 199 6.80 10.93 -19.59
C THR A 199 6.22 10.73 -21.00
N PRO A 200 4.98 10.23 -21.16
CA PRO A 200 4.05 9.76 -20.12
C PRO A 200 4.51 8.46 -19.43
N TRP A 201 3.95 8.17 -18.25
CA TRP A 201 4.25 6.96 -17.48
C TRP A 201 3.03 6.36 -16.79
N GLU A 202 3.07 5.04 -16.62
CA GLU A 202 2.06 4.24 -15.92
C GLU A 202 2.76 3.09 -15.18
N GLY A 203 2.36 2.84 -13.93
CA GLY A 203 2.96 1.78 -13.10
C GLY A 203 2.38 1.71 -11.69
N GLY A 204 3.13 1.09 -10.76
CA GLY A 204 2.79 1.19 -9.33
C GLY A 204 2.87 -0.05 -8.47
N THR A 205 3.08 -1.26 -9.01
CA THR A 205 2.92 -2.50 -8.22
C THR A 205 3.81 -2.57 -7.00
N SER A 206 5.06 -2.11 -7.10
CA SER A 206 6.03 -2.16 -5.99
C SER A 206 6.34 -0.77 -5.41
N ASP A 207 5.65 0.28 -5.88
CA ASP A 207 6.01 1.66 -5.54
C ASP A 207 5.24 2.13 -4.30
N ALA A 208 5.98 2.46 -3.23
CA ALA A 208 5.40 3.03 -2.02
C ALA A 208 4.77 4.40 -2.32
N PHE A 209 5.50 5.22 -3.08
CA PHE A 209 5.02 6.49 -3.61
C PHE A 209 5.80 6.87 -4.88
N ILE A 210 5.26 7.81 -5.65
CA ILE A 210 5.97 8.47 -6.74
C ILE A 210 6.16 9.95 -6.41
N LEU A 211 7.18 10.54 -7.01
CA LEU A 211 7.38 11.97 -7.00
C LEU A 211 7.25 12.49 -8.43
N VAL A 212 6.49 13.57 -8.61
CA VAL A 212 6.39 14.32 -9.87
C VAL A 212 6.88 15.74 -9.62
N GLY A 213 8.03 16.09 -10.18
CA GLY A 213 8.67 17.39 -10.03
C GLY A 213 8.66 18.20 -11.33
N ASP A 214 8.58 19.52 -11.21
CA ASP A 214 8.79 20.47 -12.29
C ASP A 214 10.05 21.29 -11.99
N THR A 215 11.06 21.08 -12.84
CA THR A 215 12.38 21.73 -12.70
C THR A 215 12.33 23.25 -12.92
N SER A 216 11.32 23.78 -13.60
CA SER A 216 11.17 25.20 -13.88
C SER A 216 10.72 26.02 -12.67
N ILE A 217 9.99 25.40 -11.73
CA ILE A 217 9.51 26.04 -10.50
C ILE A 217 10.17 25.50 -9.23
N ASN A 218 11.08 24.53 -9.37
CA ASN A 218 11.77 23.90 -8.24
C ASN A 218 10.78 23.36 -7.18
N GLY A 219 9.71 22.75 -7.70
CA GLY A 219 8.55 22.30 -6.93
C GLY A 219 8.16 20.87 -7.32
N SER A 220 7.56 20.14 -6.40
CA SER A 220 7.22 18.74 -6.59
C SER A 220 5.98 18.32 -5.83
N VAL A 221 5.29 17.32 -6.36
CA VAL A 221 4.17 16.65 -5.72
C VAL A 221 4.55 15.20 -5.48
N VAL A 222 4.38 14.76 -4.24
CA VAL A 222 4.53 13.36 -3.85
C VAL A 222 3.14 12.74 -3.78
N LEU A 223 3.00 11.56 -4.38
CA LEU A 223 1.76 10.80 -4.41
C LEU A 223 2.00 9.41 -3.83
N GLY A 224 1.34 9.07 -2.73
CA GLY A 224 1.46 7.76 -2.09
C GLY A 224 0.15 6.98 -2.08
N ASN A 225 0.26 5.68 -2.33
CA ASN A 225 -0.88 4.76 -2.42
C ASN A 225 -0.82 3.74 -1.27
N GLU A 226 -1.83 3.75 -0.39
CA GLU A 226 -1.95 2.80 0.72
C GLU A 226 -2.71 1.52 0.35
N SER A 227 -2.98 1.28 -0.94
CA SER A 227 -3.43 -0.04 -1.40
C SER A 227 -2.31 -1.07 -1.30
N ALA A 228 -2.71 -2.32 -1.13
CA ALA A 228 -1.80 -3.45 -0.95
C ALA A 228 -1.24 -3.95 -2.29
N GLY A 229 0.07 -4.12 -2.32
CA GLY A 229 0.86 -4.74 -3.37
C GLY A 229 0.36 -4.43 -4.78
N ILE A 230 -0.04 -5.46 -5.51
CA ILE A 230 -0.34 -5.38 -6.95
C ILE A 230 -1.57 -4.53 -7.32
N PHE A 231 -2.37 -4.07 -6.35
CA PHE A 231 -3.52 -3.19 -6.63
C PHE A 231 -3.13 -1.76 -6.95
N LYS A 232 -1.94 -1.33 -6.54
CA LYS A 232 -1.51 0.05 -6.71
C LYS A 232 -1.45 0.43 -8.16
N HIS A 233 -1.89 1.65 -8.43
CA HIS A 233 -1.82 2.23 -9.75
C HIS A 233 -1.55 3.73 -9.71
N TYR A 234 -0.65 4.15 -10.59
CA TYR A 234 -0.31 5.53 -10.84
C TYR A 234 -0.26 5.76 -12.35
N THR A 235 -0.78 6.91 -12.79
CA THR A 235 -0.67 7.37 -14.17
C THR A 235 -0.17 8.81 -14.18
N VAL A 236 0.75 9.11 -15.09
CA VAL A 236 1.31 10.43 -15.31
C VAL A 236 1.20 10.72 -16.80
N TYR A 237 0.18 11.48 -17.18
CA TYR A 237 -0.15 11.83 -18.57
C TYR A 237 -0.43 10.67 -19.54
N SER A 238 -0.62 9.43 -19.06
CA SER A 238 -0.86 8.26 -19.93
C SER A 238 -2.33 8.13 -20.40
N ASP A 239 -3.30 8.39 -19.52
CA ASP A 239 -4.73 8.28 -19.82
C ASP A 239 -5.37 9.66 -20.14
N ARG A 240 -4.84 10.74 -19.55
CA ARG A 240 -5.37 12.12 -19.62
C ARG A 240 -4.26 13.12 -19.34
N GLU A 241 -4.46 14.41 -19.59
CA GLU A 241 -3.51 15.47 -19.20
C GLU A 241 -3.50 15.71 -17.66
N THR A 242 -3.28 14.64 -16.89
CA THR A 242 -3.39 14.56 -15.43
C THR A 242 -2.39 13.57 -14.86
N VAL A 243 -2.08 13.75 -13.59
CA VAL A 243 -1.46 12.76 -12.72
C VAL A 243 -2.57 12.13 -11.87
N SER A 244 -2.72 10.80 -11.92
CA SER A 244 -3.76 10.10 -11.17
C SER A 244 -3.20 8.94 -10.34
N ILE A 245 -3.87 8.63 -9.25
CA ILE A 245 -3.54 7.55 -8.34
C ILE A 245 -4.81 6.81 -7.90
N GLY A 246 -4.73 5.49 -7.84
CA GLY A 246 -5.89 4.65 -7.57
C GLY A 246 -5.57 3.16 -7.57
N LEU A 247 -6.52 2.37 -8.02
CA LEU A 247 -6.40 0.93 -8.15
C LEU A 247 -6.17 0.53 -9.60
N ARG A 248 -5.53 -0.62 -9.76
CA ARG A 248 -5.15 -1.18 -11.06
C ARG A 248 -6.41 -1.41 -11.92
N PRO A 249 -6.48 -0.87 -13.15
CA PRO A 249 -7.65 -1.00 -14.00
C PRO A 249 -8.00 -2.47 -14.27
N THR A 250 -9.29 -2.78 -14.40
CA THR A 250 -9.76 -4.16 -14.66
C THR A 250 -9.30 -4.70 -16.02
N THR A 251 -8.91 -3.81 -16.94
CA THR A 251 -8.34 -4.17 -18.25
C THR A 251 -6.89 -4.62 -18.17
N ALA A 252 -6.18 -4.33 -17.08
CA ALA A 252 -4.81 -4.76 -16.87
C ALA A 252 -4.74 -6.18 -16.32
N ILE A 253 -3.58 -6.84 -16.51
CA ILE A 253 -3.28 -8.12 -15.85
C ILE A 253 -3.39 -7.93 -14.34
N ASN A 254 -4.18 -8.77 -13.66
CA ASN A 254 -4.51 -8.66 -12.23
C ASN A 254 -5.20 -7.33 -11.86
N GLY A 255 -6.06 -6.83 -12.74
CA GLY A 255 -6.90 -5.68 -12.46
C GLY A 255 -7.75 -5.86 -11.21
N THR A 256 -8.12 -4.74 -10.58
CA THR A 256 -8.78 -4.72 -9.27
C THR A 256 -10.26 -4.44 -9.42
N GLU A 257 -11.07 -5.19 -8.68
CA GLU A 257 -12.49 -4.91 -8.48
C GLU A 257 -12.80 -4.92 -6.99
N ILE A 258 -13.71 -4.03 -6.56
CA ILE A 258 -14.20 -3.97 -5.20
C ILE A 258 -15.67 -4.39 -5.22
N ARG A 259 -15.99 -5.51 -4.57
CA ARG A 259 -17.38 -5.89 -4.35
C ARG A 259 -18.00 -5.04 -3.25
N VAL A 260 -19.18 -4.48 -3.50
CA VAL A 260 -19.98 -3.76 -2.50
C VAL A 260 -21.25 -4.56 -2.22
N PRO A 261 -21.31 -5.30 -1.09
CA PRO A 261 -22.47 -6.14 -0.76
C PRO A 261 -23.75 -5.30 -0.54
N PRO A 262 -24.94 -5.91 -0.66
CA PRO A 262 -26.21 -5.22 -0.43
C PRO A 262 -26.25 -4.54 0.95
N SER A 263 -26.72 -3.30 0.99
CA SER A 263 -26.86 -2.51 2.23
C SER A 263 -25.56 -2.29 3.02
N GLN A 264 -24.39 -2.56 2.44
CA GLN A 264 -23.09 -2.38 3.09
C GLN A 264 -22.32 -1.21 2.48
N SER A 265 -21.40 -0.67 3.28
CA SER A 265 -20.44 0.35 2.87
C SER A 265 -19.05 -0.26 2.78
N ILE A 266 -18.29 0.11 1.74
CA ILE A 266 -16.89 -0.24 1.59
C ILE A 266 -16.07 1.04 1.40
N ASP A 267 -14.92 1.08 2.08
CA ASP A 267 -13.91 2.12 1.88
C ASP A 267 -12.93 1.67 0.79
N SER A 268 -12.57 2.57 -0.11
CA SER A 268 -11.36 2.39 -0.92
C SER A 268 -10.12 2.45 -0.03
N PRO A 269 -8.99 1.90 -0.47
CA PRO A 269 -7.70 2.25 0.10
C PRO A 269 -7.50 3.77 0.10
N LYS A 270 -6.61 4.25 0.97
CA LYS A 270 -6.32 5.67 1.07
C LYS A 270 -5.19 6.02 0.11
N VAL A 271 -5.26 7.21 -0.45
CA VAL A 271 -4.16 7.85 -1.17
C VAL A 271 -3.80 9.14 -0.45
N TRP A 272 -2.58 9.60 -0.61
CA TRP A 272 -2.18 10.86 -0.04
C TRP A 272 -1.30 11.64 -0.99
N THR A 273 -1.37 12.96 -0.87
CA THR A 273 -0.53 13.88 -1.63
C THR A 273 0.19 14.84 -0.71
N MET A 274 1.38 15.23 -1.10
CA MET A 274 2.23 16.20 -0.40
C MET A 274 2.87 17.13 -1.41
N LEU A 275 2.91 18.43 -1.09
CA LEU A 275 3.62 19.43 -1.88
C LEU A 275 4.96 19.72 -1.23
N VAL A 276 6.02 19.71 -2.03
CA VAL A 276 7.38 19.98 -1.59
C VAL A 276 8.04 20.96 -2.52
N GLU A 277 8.88 21.82 -1.97
CA GLU A 277 9.73 22.71 -2.72
C GLU A 277 11.19 22.55 -2.30
N GLY A 278 12.08 22.86 -3.23
CA GLY A 278 13.50 22.74 -3.02
C GLY A 278 14.13 21.61 -3.81
N ASN A 279 15.29 21.18 -3.35
CA ASN A 279 16.05 20.15 -4.03
C ASN A 279 15.31 18.81 -3.95
N LEU A 280 15.08 18.22 -5.12
CA LEU A 280 14.38 16.95 -5.30
C LEU A 280 15.01 15.80 -4.52
N GLN A 281 16.33 15.67 -4.59
CA GLN A 281 17.11 14.65 -3.90
C GLN A 281 16.99 14.81 -2.38
N ALA A 282 17.06 16.04 -1.88
CA ALA A 282 16.92 16.31 -0.45
C ALA A 282 15.50 15.96 0.06
N THR A 283 14.48 16.25 -0.75
CA THR A 283 13.08 15.88 -0.48
C THR A 283 12.91 14.37 -0.37
N ILE A 284 13.43 13.67 -1.37
CA ILE A 284 13.47 12.21 -1.42
C ILE A 284 14.10 11.65 -0.15
N GLU A 285 15.30 12.10 0.19
CA GLU A 285 16.02 11.62 1.37
C GLU A 285 15.28 11.93 2.67
N GLU A 286 14.60 13.08 2.76
CA GLU A 286 13.78 13.43 3.91
C GLU A 286 12.60 12.48 4.07
N ILE A 287 11.88 12.19 2.98
CA ILE A 287 10.73 11.29 3.00
C ILE A 287 11.17 9.86 3.28
N SER A 288 12.24 9.37 2.65
CA SER A 288 12.78 8.03 2.93
C SER A 288 13.26 7.90 4.38
N ARG A 289 13.96 8.90 4.93
CA ARG A 289 14.40 8.89 6.34
C ARG A 289 13.24 9.00 7.34
N ASN A 290 12.15 9.65 6.95
CA ASN A 290 11.00 9.90 7.81
C ASN A 290 9.72 9.23 7.30
N THR A 291 9.82 8.12 6.56
CA THR A 291 8.66 7.47 5.93
C THR A 291 7.58 7.13 6.95
N SER A 292 8.01 6.70 8.14
CA SER A 292 7.20 6.47 9.35
C SER A 292 6.31 7.64 9.79
N ARG A 293 6.64 8.87 9.39
CA ARG A 293 5.88 10.08 9.72
C ARG A 293 4.74 10.32 8.72
N TYR A 294 4.88 9.85 7.48
CA TYR A 294 3.97 10.13 6.37
C TYR A 294 3.03 8.95 6.09
N ILE A 295 3.56 7.73 6.21
CA ILE A 295 2.77 6.50 6.26
C ILE A 295 2.29 6.35 7.70
N PRO A 296 0.98 6.19 7.97
CA PRO A 296 0.52 5.86 9.31
C PRO A 296 1.09 4.49 9.63
N LEU A 297 2.16 4.45 10.39
CA LEU A 297 2.56 3.23 11.04
C LEU A 297 1.46 2.92 12.05
N TYR A 298 0.58 1.99 11.69
CA TYR A 298 -0.30 1.35 12.65
C TYR A 298 0.49 0.39 13.57
N SER A 299 1.76 0.10 13.25
CA SER A 299 2.67 -0.66 14.11
C SER A 299 3.69 0.24 14.84
N LYS A 300 3.85 -0.04 16.13
CA LYS A 300 4.81 0.62 17.02
C LYS A 300 6.22 0.13 16.69
N ASP A 301 7.17 1.07 16.63
CA ASP A 301 8.62 0.81 16.58
C ASP A 301 9.15 0.04 15.34
N ALA A 302 8.92 0.58 14.14
CA ALA A 302 9.62 0.17 12.90
C ALA A 302 11.15 0.51 12.88
N ARG A 303 11.79 0.67 14.04
CA ARG A 303 13.24 0.93 14.18
C ARG A 303 13.92 -0.12 15.04
N LEU A 304 13.49 -1.37 14.95
CA LEU A 304 14.19 -2.46 15.60
C LEU A 304 15.20 -3.07 14.66
N GLN A 305 16.48 -2.93 15.02
CA GLN A 305 17.54 -3.74 14.45
C GLN A 305 17.23 -5.20 14.79
N ILE A 306 16.78 -5.98 13.82
CA ILE A 306 16.81 -7.44 13.97
C ILE A 306 18.29 -7.83 14.05
N PRO A 307 18.72 -8.62 15.05
CA PRO A 307 20.01 -9.28 14.96
C PRO A 307 20.07 -10.14 13.69
N GLU A 308 21.27 -10.34 13.15
CA GLU A 308 21.49 -11.25 12.01
C GLU A 308 20.83 -12.62 12.29
N ILE A 309 19.95 -13.06 11.38
CA ILE A 309 19.21 -14.31 11.52
C ILE A 309 20.14 -15.48 11.18
N ARG A 310 20.32 -16.41 12.12
CA ARG A 310 21.07 -17.64 11.88
C ARG A 310 20.09 -18.77 11.54
N TRP A 311 20.05 -19.16 10.27
CA TRP A 311 19.20 -20.25 9.78
C TRP A 311 19.76 -21.62 10.16
N ILE A 312 18.90 -22.55 10.54
CA ILE A 312 19.28 -23.92 10.89
C ILE A 312 18.36 -24.94 10.22
N ALA A 313 18.95 -26.03 9.71
CA ALA A 313 18.22 -27.19 9.22
C ALA A 313 17.87 -28.12 10.40
N LEU A 314 16.65 -28.69 10.39
CA LEU A 314 16.12 -29.54 11.46
C LEU A 314 16.91 -30.83 11.67
N GLU A 315 17.50 -31.40 10.61
CA GLU A 315 17.99 -32.78 10.64
C GLU A 315 19.43 -32.96 11.16
N THR A 316 20.30 -31.96 11.07
CA THR A 316 21.75 -32.22 11.19
C THR A 316 22.58 -31.20 11.97
N GLU A 317 22.13 -29.96 12.16
CA GLU A 317 23.03 -28.86 12.57
C GLU A 317 22.60 -28.06 13.80
N TRP A 318 21.35 -28.22 14.26
CA TRP A 318 20.79 -27.32 15.26
C TRP A 318 21.54 -27.35 16.60
N GLU A 319 22.06 -28.50 17.05
CA GLU A 319 22.79 -28.57 18.32
C GLU A 319 24.11 -27.78 18.28
N VAL A 320 24.81 -27.76 17.15
CA VAL A 320 26.07 -27.03 16.99
C VAL A 320 25.79 -25.53 16.92
N SER A 321 24.74 -25.14 16.19
CA SER A 321 24.30 -23.76 16.07
C SER A 321 23.87 -23.17 17.41
N ILE A 322 23.11 -23.92 18.23
CA ILE A 322 22.73 -23.48 19.58
C ILE A 322 23.96 -23.39 20.51
N LYS A 323 24.90 -24.35 20.46
CA LYS A 323 26.10 -24.30 21.31
C LYS A 323 27.02 -23.12 21.01
N SER A 324 27.01 -22.62 19.78
CA SER A 324 27.80 -21.47 19.32
C SER A 324 27.04 -20.13 19.39
N MET A 325 25.81 -20.14 19.89
CA MET A 325 24.95 -18.97 20.00
C MET A 325 25.41 -18.07 21.16
N ARG A 326 25.32 -16.75 20.95
CA ARG A 326 25.49 -15.76 22.02
C ARG A 326 24.12 -15.28 22.51
N PRO A 327 24.02 -14.81 23.76
CA PRO A 327 22.80 -14.17 24.23
C PRO A 327 22.36 -13.03 23.30
N GLY A 328 21.10 -13.05 22.90
CA GLY A 328 20.50 -12.10 21.96
C GLY A 328 20.62 -12.45 20.48
N ASP A 329 21.38 -13.50 20.09
CA ASP A 329 21.34 -14.01 18.72
C ASP A 329 19.93 -14.56 18.41
N LEU A 330 19.49 -14.45 17.15
CA LEU A 330 18.22 -14.99 16.65
C LEU A 330 18.49 -16.22 15.77
N ILE A 331 17.91 -17.36 16.16
CA ILE A 331 17.98 -18.62 15.42
C ILE A 331 16.61 -18.89 14.79
N ALA A 332 16.58 -19.12 13.48
CA ALA A 332 15.35 -19.43 12.75
C ALA A 332 15.40 -20.78 12.05
N ILE A 333 14.26 -21.46 11.97
CA ILE A 333 14.07 -22.70 11.21
C ILE A 333 13.15 -22.45 10.01
N ASP A 334 13.35 -23.26 8.97
CA ASP A 334 12.35 -23.46 7.92
C ASP A 334 11.42 -24.58 8.33
N TYR A 335 10.14 -24.28 8.43
CA TYR A 335 9.12 -25.25 8.80
C TYR A 335 8.22 -25.53 7.60
N ASP A 336 8.16 -26.80 7.21
CA ASP A 336 7.44 -27.30 6.04
C ASP A 336 6.10 -27.97 6.38
N TRP A 337 5.58 -27.73 7.59
CA TRP A 337 4.33 -28.32 8.12
C TRP A 337 4.38 -29.81 8.46
N ASN A 338 5.55 -30.43 8.56
CA ASN A 338 5.63 -31.78 9.08
C ASN A 338 5.36 -31.83 10.61
N ILE A 339 4.27 -32.47 11.03
CA ILE A 339 3.88 -32.57 12.46
C ILE A 339 4.89 -33.37 13.29
N GLU A 340 5.58 -34.34 12.69
CA GLU A 340 6.57 -35.14 13.42
C GLU A 340 7.69 -34.27 14.00
N ASP A 341 7.87 -33.07 13.45
CA ASP A 341 8.85 -32.09 13.90
C ASP A 341 8.37 -31.20 15.04
N LEU A 342 7.08 -31.14 15.40
CA LEU A 342 6.61 -30.16 16.40
C LEU A 342 7.28 -30.33 17.77
N GLN A 343 7.47 -31.59 18.22
CA GLN A 343 8.20 -31.85 19.47
C GLN A 343 9.68 -31.46 19.36
N THR A 344 10.30 -31.70 18.20
CA THR A 344 11.69 -31.30 17.92
C THR A 344 11.82 -29.78 17.93
N ILE A 345 10.91 -29.07 17.26
CA ILE A 345 10.87 -27.60 17.20
C ILE A 345 10.68 -27.02 18.61
N LYS A 346 9.80 -27.61 19.41
CA LYS A 346 9.62 -27.23 20.82
C LYS A 346 10.91 -27.38 21.62
N GLN A 347 11.64 -28.49 21.46
CA GLN A 347 12.92 -28.70 22.13
C GLN A 347 14.00 -27.71 21.67
N ILE A 348 14.05 -27.41 20.37
CA ILE A 348 14.96 -26.42 19.79
C ILE A 348 14.65 -25.04 20.38
N SER A 349 13.39 -24.61 20.33
CA SER A 349 12.92 -23.35 20.89
C SER A 349 13.32 -23.19 22.36
N GLN A 350 13.05 -24.20 23.19
CA GLN A 350 13.43 -24.19 24.61
C GLN A 350 14.94 -24.04 24.81
N ARG A 351 15.75 -24.81 24.09
CA ARG A 351 17.23 -24.73 24.19
C ARG A 351 17.78 -23.39 23.71
N VAL A 352 17.18 -22.78 22.68
CA VAL A 352 17.52 -21.42 22.23
C VAL A 352 17.27 -20.41 23.35
N HIS A 353 16.11 -20.47 24.03
CA HIS A 353 15.84 -19.55 25.14
C HIS A 353 16.69 -19.81 26.37
N GLU A 354 16.99 -21.07 26.70
CA GLU A 354 17.91 -21.44 27.79
C GLU A 354 19.33 -20.85 27.57
N GLY A 355 19.76 -20.76 26.31
CA GLY A 355 21.00 -20.09 25.91
C GLY A 355 20.92 -18.56 25.87
N GLY A 356 19.76 -17.97 26.18
CA GLY A 356 19.52 -16.53 26.14
C GLY A 356 19.31 -15.96 24.73
N GLY A 357 19.04 -16.81 23.74
CA GLY A 357 18.76 -16.41 22.36
C GLY A 357 17.29 -16.09 22.11
N LYS A 358 16.98 -15.85 20.84
CA LYS A 358 15.64 -15.64 20.29
C LYS A 358 15.34 -16.70 19.24
N PHE A 359 14.10 -17.15 19.16
CA PHE A 359 13.69 -18.22 18.27
C PHE A 359 12.73 -17.72 17.19
N GLY A 360 13.02 -18.04 15.93
CA GLY A 360 12.22 -17.68 14.76
C GLY A 360 11.73 -18.91 13.99
N ILE A 361 10.61 -18.75 13.29
CA ILE A 361 10.05 -19.77 12.41
C ILE A 361 9.72 -19.11 11.08
N ARG A 362 10.16 -19.69 9.97
CA ARG A 362 9.67 -19.36 8.63
C ARG A 362 8.77 -20.50 8.15
N LEU A 363 7.57 -20.17 7.65
CA LEU A 363 6.63 -21.18 7.17
C LEU A 363 5.94 -20.75 5.88
N PRO A 364 5.60 -21.70 4.99
CA PRO A 364 4.87 -21.37 3.77
C PRO A 364 3.39 -21.13 4.10
N ILE A 365 2.81 -20.05 3.58
CA ILE A 365 1.42 -19.68 3.88
C ILE A 365 0.42 -20.58 3.15
N ALA A 366 0.64 -20.75 1.85
CA ALA A 366 -0.33 -21.36 0.94
C ALA A 366 0.29 -22.46 0.08
N GLU A 367 1.61 -22.52 -0.01
CA GLU A 367 2.31 -23.54 -0.78
C GLU A 367 2.65 -24.72 0.15
N ILE A 368 1.81 -25.76 0.16
CA ILE A 368 2.00 -26.92 1.05
C ILE A 368 2.05 -28.23 0.27
N ASP A 369 2.80 -29.21 0.79
CA ASP A 369 2.77 -30.57 0.27
C ASP A 369 1.43 -31.23 0.62
N THR A 370 0.73 -31.70 -0.41
CA THR A 370 -0.54 -32.43 -0.30
C THR A 370 -0.50 -33.61 0.66
N ALA A 371 0.66 -34.26 0.85
CA ALA A 371 0.82 -35.38 1.77
C ALA A 371 0.46 -35.02 3.23
N ILE A 372 0.50 -33.74 3.59
CA ILE A 372 0.09 -33.25 4.92
C ILE A 372 -1.42 -33.37 5.11
N LEU A 373 -2.22 -33.24 4.04
CA LEU A 373 -3.69 -33.26 4.14
C LEU A 373 -4.26 -34.68 4.26
N ASP A 374 -3.52 -35.70 3.83
CA ASP A 374 -3.94 -37.09 3.95
C ASP A 374 -3.82 -37.63 5.39
N ARG A 375 -3.12 -36.90 6.26
CA ARG A 375 -2.87 -37.31 7.65
C ARG A 375 -4.16 -37.24 8.49
N PRO A 376 -4.51 -38.30 9.25
CA PRO A 376 -5.76 -38.41 10.02
C PRO A 376 -6.06 -37.25 10.95
N GLU A 377 -5.02 -36.69 11.57
CA GLU A 377 -5.08 -35.52 12.45
C GLU A 377 -5.44 -34.21 11.73
N TRP A 378 -5.38 -34.20 10.40
CA TRP A 378 -5.69 -33.05 9.53
C TRP A 378 -6.92 -33.28 8.62
N GLN A 379 -7.61 -34.43 8.71
CA GLN A 379 -8.76 -34.85 7.86
C GLN A 379 -10.10 -34.12 8.16
N LEU A 380 -10.09 -32.80 8.38
CA LEU A 380 -11.31 -32.03 8.63
C LEU A 380 -11.94 -31.37 7.38
N ALA A 381 -11.37 -31.50 6.18
CA ALA A 381 -11.99 -30.94 4.97
C ALA A 381 -11.70 -31.76 3.69
N PRO A 382 -12.74 -32.30 3.01
CA PRO A 382 -12.63 -32.83 1.66
C PRO A 382 -13.10 -31.77 0.67
N VAL A 383 -12.21 -30.91 0.17
CA VAL A 383 -12.52 -30.08 -1.01
C VAL A 383 -11.34 -30.16 -1.97
N PRO A 384 -11.56 -30.52 -3.25
CA PRO A 384 -10.50 -30.56 -4.24
C PRO A 384 -9.90 -29.17 -4.41
N VAL A 385 -8.60 -29.10 -4.13
CA VAL A 385 -7.77 -27.91 -4.23
C VAL A 385 -7.50 -27.66 -5.70
N PHE A 386 -7.86 -26.49 -6.20
CA PHE A 386 -7.63 -26.15 -7.59
C PHE A 386 -6.13 -26.01 -7.85
N GLN A 387 -5.59 -26.89 -8.69
CA GLN A 387 -4.26 -26.75 -9.26
C GLN A 387 -4.29 -25.63 -10.30
N TRP A 388 -3.41 -24.63 -10.13
CA TRP A 388 -3.07 -23.75 -11.22
C TRP A 388 -2.30 -24.56 -12.26
N HIS A 389 -2.96 -25.00 -13.33
CA HIS A 389 -2.21 -25.43 -14.50
C HIS A 389 -1.51 -24.19 -15.06
N THR A 390 -0.17 -24.16 -14.97
CA THR A 390 0.64 -23.30 -15.83
C THR A 390 0.09 -23.48 -17.24
N VAL A 391 -0.34 -22.39 -17.88
CA VAL A 391 -0.69 -22.40 -19.30
C VAL A 391 0.46 -23.15 -20.00
N PRO A 392 0.20 -24.26 -20.72
CA PRO A 392 1.26 -24.97 -21.42
C PRO A 392 2.01 -23.93 -22.24
N GLU A 393 3.33 -23.86 -22.08
CA GLU A 393 4.15 -23.05 -22.98
C GLU A 393 3.72 -23.40 -24.40
N ASN A 394 3.35 -22.37 -25.17
CA ASN A 394 2.87 -22.54 -26.53
C ASN A 394 3.77 -23.53 -27.26
N HIS A 395 3.14 -24.56 -27.83
CA HIS A 395 3.72 -25.66 -28.60
C HIS A 395 4.44 -25.22 -29.91
N ASP A 396 4.89 -23.98 -30.01
CA ASP A 396 5.52 -23.39 -31.19
C ASP A 396 7.06 -23.33 -31.09
N ALA A 397 7.67 -23.98 -30.10
CA ALA A 397 9.12 -24.21 -30.11
C ALA A 397 9.45 -25.35 -31.08
N GLU A 398 9.88 -24.95 -32.27
CA GLU A 398 10.44 -25.78 -33.35
C GLU A 398 11.21 -27.01 -32.87
N GLU A 399 10.92 -28.14 -33.51
CA GLU A 399 11.67 -29.40 -33.46
C GLU A 399 13.18 -29.19 -33.64
N LYS A 400 13.91 -28.94 -32.55
CA LYS A 400 15.35 -29.22 -32.50
C LYS A 400 15.55 -30.64 -32.02
N THR A 401 15.61 -31.50 -33.03
CA THR A 401 16.06 -32.88 -32.95
C THR A 401 17.46 -32.98 -32.34
N GLY A 402 17.62 -33.90 -31.37
CA GLY A 402 18.87 -34.65 -31.21
C GLY A 402 19.57 -34.57 -29.86
N GLN A 403 19.41 -35.66 -29.10
CA GLN A 403 20.40 -36.30 -28.21
C GLN A 403 20.51 -35.82 -26.76
N GLY A 404 20.07 -36.71 -25.84
CA GLY A 404 20.42 -36.72 -24.41
C GLY A 404 19.21 -36.64 -23.47
N GLN A 405 18.30 -37.62 -23.48
CA GLN A 405 17.27 -37.74 -22.45
C GLN A 405 17.90 -38.23 -21.13
N GLU A 406 18.36 -37.30 -20.30
CA GLU A 406 18.29 -37.50 -18.86
C GLU A 406 16.81 -37.30 -18.46
N GLU A 407 16.22 -38.32 -17.84
CA GLU A 407 14.92 -38.21 -17.15
C GLU A 407 15.08 -37.19 -16.02
N THR A 408 14.97 -35.92 -16.37
CA THR A 408 14.68 -34.86 -15.40
C THR A 408 13.29 -35.20 -14.87
N GLN A 409 13.24 -35.77 -13.65
CA GLN A 409 12.01 -35.86 -12.87
C GLN A 409 11.38 -34.47 -12.91
N GLN A 410 10.32 -34.32 -13.69
CA GLN A 410 9.50 -33.11 -13.68
C GLN A 410 8.97 -32.98 -12.26
N SER A 411 9.60 -32.13 -11.47
CA SER A 411 9.14 -31.77 -10.14
C SER A 411 7.72 -31.26 -10.33
N VAL A 412 6.76 -31.99 -9.76
CA VAL A 412 5.35 -31.57 -9.78
C VAL A 412 5.32 -30.14 -9.22
N PRO A 413 4.78 -29.16 -9.96
CA PRO A 413 4.78 -27.78 -9.51
C PRO A 413 4.04 -27.69 -8.17
N PRO A 414 4.54 -26.89 -7.24
CA PRO A 414 3.96 -26.82 -5.91
C PRO A 414 2.54 -26.25 -5.97
N ILE A 415 1.66 -26.77 -5.10
CA ILE A 415 0.23 -26.45 -5.09
C ILE A 415 -0.01 -25.28 -4.14
N VAL A 416 -0.67 -24.23 -4.62
CA VAL A 416 -1.02 -23.04 -3.83
C VAL A 416 -2.49 -23.12 -3.42
N TYR A 417 -2.74 -23.07 -2.11
CA TYR A 417 -4.05 -23.17 -1.50
C TYR A 417 -4.70 -21.81 -1.31
N CYS A 418 -5.99 -21.71 -1.64
CA CYS A 418 -6.72 -20.49 -1.39
C CYS A 418 -7.06 -20.36 0.11
N VAL A 419 -6.49 -19.35 0.77
CA VAL A 419 -6.78 -19.01 2.17
C VAL A 419 -8.23 -18.57 2.42
N LEU A 420 -9.01 -18.36 1.36
CA LEU A 420 -10.45 -18.06 1.43
C LEU A 420 -11.34 -19.31 1.35
N SER A 421 -10.74 -20.50 1.40
CA SER A 421 -11.41 -21.77 1.64
C SER A 421 -11.28 -22.17 3.11
N ASP A 422 -11.77 -23.36 3.48
CA ASP A 422 -11.57 -23.93 4.82
C ASP A 422 -10.08 -24.06 5.20
N TYR A 423 -9.18 -24.08 4.20
CA TYR A 423 -7.73 -24.04 4.41
C TYR A 423 -7.28 -22.85 5.26
N GLY A 424 -7.84 -21.65 5.05
CA GLY A 424 -7.42 -20.47 5.82
C GLY A 424 -7.70 -20.60 7.32
N TYR A 425 -8.84 -21.20 7.68
CA TYR A 425 -9.18 -21.49 9.07
C TYR A 425 -8.21 -22.52 9.67
N TYR A 426 -7.97 -23.60 8.93
CA TYR A 426 -7.02 -24.63 9.29
C TYR A 426 -5.62 -24.06 9.54
N PHE A 427 -5.12 -23.25 8.61
CA PHE A 427 -3.81 -22.64 8.67
C PHE A 427 -3.68 -21.75 9.91
N ALA A 428 -4.68 -20.89 10.17
CA ALA A 428 -4.67 -20.03 11.34
C ALA A 428 -4.62 -20.83 12.65
N GLN A 429 -5.38 -21.94 12.74
CA GLN A 429 -5.35 -22.82 13.92
C GLN A 429 -4.03 -23.57 14.06
N ALA A 430 -3.40 -23.96 12.95
CA ALA A 430 -2.12 -24.63 12.92
C ALA A 430 -0.98 -23.71 13.38
N VAL A 431 -0.93 -22.48 12.87
CA VAL A 431 0.01 -21.45 13.34
C VAL A 431 -0.20 -21.17 14.83
N LYS A 432 -1.46 -21.04 15.28
CA LYS A 432 -1.76 -20.84 16.69
C LYS A 432 -1.20 -21.97 17.56
N THR A 433 -1.45 -23.22 17.17
CA THR A 433 -0.94 -24.40 17.89
C THR A 433 0.59 -24.40 17.93
N LEU A 434 1.23 -24.06 16.81
CA LEU A 434 2.69 -23.92 16.75
C LEU A 434 3.21 -22.85 17.71
N LEU A 435 2.58 -21.67 17.76
CA LEU A 435 2.95 -20.57 18.64
C LEU A 435 2.62 -20.83 20.12
N ASP A 436 1.61 -21.65 20.42
CA ASP A 436 1.29 -22.04 21.80
C ASP A 436 2.29 -23.08 22.32
N GLU A 437 2.78 -23.97 21.45
CA GLU A 437 3.73 -25.03 21.79
C GLU A 437 5.20 -24.58 21.72
N THR A 438 5.49 -23.51 20.97
CA THR A 438 6.83 -22.96 20.77
C THR A 438 6.87 -21.52 21.25
N ALA A 439 7.89 -21.12 22.00
CA ALA A 439 8.00 -19.74 22.47
C ALA A 439 8.58 -18.81 21.38
N ALA A 440 8.05 -18.88 20.14
CA ALA A 440 8.59 -18.13 19.01
C ALA A 440 8.57 -16.61 19.25
N ASP A 441 9.70 -15.97 18.98
CA ASP A 441 9.88 -14.51 19.02
C ASP A 441 9.67 -13.88 17.63
N LEU A 442 9.81 -14.66 16.56
CA LEU A 442 9.63 -14.23 15.17
C LEU A 442 8.88 -15.30 14.36
N LEU A 443 7.89 -14.87 13.59
CA LEU A 443 7.22 -15.67 12.58
C LEU A 443 7.36 -14.98 11.22
N ILE A 444 7.91 -15.69 10.23
CA ILE A 444 8.04 -15.23 8.85
C ILE A 444 7.08 -16.02 7.98
N LEU A 445 6.16 -15.30 7.35
CA LEU A 445 5.24 -15.86 6.37
C LEU A 445 5.91 -15.86 4.99
N ASP A 446 6.07 -17.04 4.41
CA ASP A 446 6.81 -17.28 3.17
C ASP A 446 5.96 -17.96 2.09
N ARG A 447 6.49 -18.02 0.86
CA ARG A 447 5.91 -18.59 -0.36
C ARG A 447 4.64 -17.90 -0.87
N PRO A 448 4.37 -17.93 -2.18
CA PRO A 448 3.28 -17.17 -2.77
C PRO A 448 1.89 -17.50 -2.23
N ILE A 449 1.17 -16.48 -1.77
CA ILE A 449 -0.26 -16.58 -1.39
C ILE A 449 -1.20 -16.22 -2.55
N LEU A 450 -0.71 -15.46 -3.53
CA LEU A 450 -1.52 -14.92 -4.64
C LEU A 450 -1.54 -15.82 -5.89
N GLY A 451 -0.85 -16.96 -5.85
CA GLY A 451 -0.74 -17.90 -6.97
C GLY A 451 0.70 -18.26 -7.30
N ALA A 452 0.87 -19.32 -8.10
CA ALA A 452 2.16 -19.97 -8.33
C ALA A 452 3.30 -19.00 -8.74
N PRO A 453 4.55 -19.30 -8.36
CA PRO A 453 5.73 -18.61 -8.88
C PRO A 453 5.71 -18.54 -10.42
N GLY A 454 6.10 -17.40 -10.99
CA GLY A 454 6.12 -17.21 -12.45
C GLY A 454 4.76 -17.01 -13.13
N SER A 455 3.64 -17.29 -12.45
CA SER A 455 2.32 -17.01 -13.03
C SER A 455 2.06 -15.50 -13.12
N LEU A 456 1.84 -15.02 -14.35
CA LEU A 456 1.40 -13.64 -14.63
C LEU A 456 0.05 -13.33 -13.99
N LEU A 457 -0.80 -14.34 -13.95
CA LEU A 457 -2.15 -14.27 -13.44
C LEU A 457 -2.11 -14.62 -11.95
N LYS A 458 -2.72 -13.79 -11.10
CA LYS A 458 -2.85 -13.97 -9.65
C LYS A 458 -4.32 -14.08 -9.22
N GLY A 459 -4.58 -14.69 -8.08
CA GLY A 459 -5.91 -14.86 -7.47
C GLY A 459 -6.38 -16.32 -7.40
N CYS A 460 -7.68 -16.53 -7.22
CA CYS A 460 -8.34 -17.81 -7.15
C CYS A 460 -9.63 -17.79 -7.97
N ASP A 461 -9.81 -18.78 -8.84
CA ASP A 461 -11.01 -18.98 -9.68
C ASP A 461 -11.95 -20.07 -9.13
N ALA A 462 -11.61 -20.67 -7.99
CA ALA A 462 -12.38 -21.78 -7.45
C ALA A 462 -13.76 -21.33 -6.97
N LEU A 463 -14.78 -22.08 -7.39
CA LEU A 463 -16.16 -21.85 -6.98
C LEU A 463 -16.37 -22.31 -5.53
N GLY A 464 -17.21 -21.60 -4.80
CA GLY A 464 -17.58 -21.96 -3.41
C GLY A 464 -16.61 -21.46 -2.34
N HIS A 465 -15.51 -20.82 -2.73
CA HIS A 465 -14.64 -20.09 -1.79
C HIS A 465 -15.26 -18.73 -1.41
N GLN A 466 -14.70 -18.05 -0.41
CA GLN A 466 -15.18 -16.76 0.09
C GLN A 466 -14.80 -15.58 -0.82
N HIS A 467 -14.99 -15.74 -2.13
CA HIS A 467 -14.88 -14.72 -3.16
C HIS A 467 -15.78 -15.10 -4.36
N TYR A 468 -16.25 -14.11 -5.12
CA TYR A 468 -17.17 -14.33 -6.25
C TYR A 468 -16.44 -14.42 -7.59
N THR A 469 -15.31 -13.74 -7.69
CA THR A 469 -14.54 -13.59 -8.93
C THR A 469 -13.05 -13.65 -8.63
N ARG A 470 -12.25 -13.83 -9.68
CA ARG A 470 -10.80 -13.88 -9.53
C ARG A 470 -10.19 -12.58 -9.05
N ALA A 471 -10.59 -11.45 -9.64
CA ALA A 471 -10.01 -10.17 -9.29
C ALA A 471 -10.39 -9.77 -7.86
N GLU A 472 -11.63 -10.04 -7.43
CA GLU A 472 -12.04 -9.89 -6.03
C GLU A 472 -11.19 -10.76 -5.10
N SER A 473 -10.92 -12.02 -5.47
CA SER A 473 -10.18 -12.95 -4.61
C SER A 473 -8.83 -12.40 -4.15
N ILE A 474 -8.13 -11.64 -4.99
CA ILE A 474 -6.84 -11.05 -4.63
C ILE A 474 -7.06 -10.10 -3.45
N SER A 475 -8.09 -9.24 -3.53
CA SER A 475 -8.37 -8.22 -2.51
C SER A 475 -8.75 -8.83 -1.18
N VAL A 476 -9.56 -9.89 -1.23
CA VAL A 476 -10.00 -10.61 -0.03
C VAL A 476 -8.86 -11.46 0.55
N ILE A 477 -7.92 -11.97 -0.26
CA ILE A 477 -6.70 -12.63 0.24
C ILE A 477 -5.83 -11.65 1.03
N TYR A 478 -5.59 -10.43 0.53
CA TYR A 478 -4.87 -9.42 1.32
C TYR A 478 -5.62 -9.03 2.60
N GLN A 479 -6.94 -8.88 2.55
CA GLN A 479 -7.74 -8.62 3.75
C GLN A 479 -7.60 -9.75 4.79
N TRP A 480 -7.63 -11.01 4.34
CA TRP A 480 -7.38 -12.16 5.21
C TRP A 480 -5.96 -12.12 5.78
N LEU A 481 -4.95 -11.85 4.96
CA LEU A 481 -3.55 -11.80 5.37
C LEU A 481 -3.32 -10.73 6.45
N PHE A 482 -3.86 -9.53 6.25
CA PHE A 482 -3.76 -8.44 7.22
C PHE A 482 -4.57 -8.71 8.48
N GLY A 483 -5.79 -9.24 8.35
CA GLY A 483 -6.60 -9.65 9.48
C GLY A 483 -5.94 -10.75 10.31
N PHE A 484 -5.22 -11.66 9.66
CA PHE A 484 -4.44 -12.71 10.30
C PHE A 484 -3.24 -12.13 11.06
N ALA A 485 -2.46 -11.23 10.45
CA ALA A 485 -1.36 -10.54 11.11
C ALA A 485 -1.85 -9.74 12.35
N ASP A 486 -2.91 -8.95 12.20
CA ASP A 486 -3.53 -8.18 13.28
C ASP A 486 -4.10 -9.06 14.41
N HIS A 487 -4.54 -10.27 14.07
CA HIS A 487 -4.96 -11.26 15.06
C HIS A 487 -3.75 -11.77 15.85
N LEU A 488 -2.68 -12.16 15.16
CA LEU A 488 -1.45 -12.64 15.80
C LEU A 488 -0.80 -11.57 16.69
N HIS A 489 -0.72 -10.31 16.26
CA HIS A 489 -0.20 -9.22 17.10
C HIS A 489 -1.03 -8.99 18.37
N ARG A 490 -2.34 -9.24 18.33
CA ARG A 490 -3.21 -9.12 19.50
C ARG A 490 -3.02 -10.26 20.49
N GLU A 491 -2.99 -11.49 19.99
CA GLU A 491 -2.87 -12.70 20.81
C GLU A 491 -1.43 -12.89 21.34
N TYR A 492 -0.43 -12.57 20.51
CA TYR A 492 0.99 -12.73 20.80
C TYR A 492 1.74 -11.38 20.68
N PRO A 493 1.52 -10.42 21.60
CA PRO A 493 2.05 -9.06 21.48
C PRO A 493 3.58 -8.93 21.53
N ALA A 494 4.29 -10.01 21.92
CA ALA A 494 5.75 -10.07 21.89
C ALA A 494 6.31 -10.66 20.58
N LEU A 495 5.45 -11.32 19.78
CA LEU A 495 5.82 -11.94 18.51
C LEU A 495 6.07 -10.84 17.47
N ARG A 496 7.17 -10.99 16.73
CA ARG A 496 7.43 -10.21 15.52
C ARG A 496 6.93 -10.95 14.30
N LEU A 497 6.33 -10.23 13.36
CA LEU A 497 5.80 -10.78 12.12
C LEU A 497 6.61 -10.27 10.93
N GLY A 498 7.13 -11.21 10.15
CA GLY A 498 7.77 -10.99 8.88
C GLY A 498 6.94 -11.53 7.72
N ILE A 499 7.14 -10.96 6.54
CA ILE A 499 6.61 -11.51 5.29
C ILE A 499 7.68 -11.40 4.18
N THR A 500 7.72 -12.38 3.28
CA THR A 500 8.65 -12.37 2.14
C THR A 500 8.06 -11.68 0.91
N THR A 501 8.93 -11.28 -0.04
CA THR A 501 8.54 -10.73 -1.35
C THR A 501 7.64 -11.68 -2.13
N SER A 502 7.92 -12.99 -2.12
CA SER A 502 7.10 -13.99 -2.80
C SER A 502 5.72 -14.11 -2.17
N ALA A 503 5.65 -14.16 -0.84
CA ALA A 503 4.41 -14.24 -0.10
C ALA A 503 3.55 -13.00 -0.30
N TYR A 504 4.13 -11.80 -0.20
CA TYR A 504 3.39 -10.55 -0.37
C TYR A 504 3.06 -10.25 -1.84
N GLY A 505 3.89 -10.72 -2.77
CA GLY A 505 3.67 -10.60 -4.22
C GLY A 505 4.23 -9.32 -4.85
N VAL A 506 5.12 -8.60 -4.16
CA VAL A 506 5.83 -7.42 -4.66
C VAL A 506 7.26 -7.40 -4.15
N GLU A 507 8.13 -6.69 -4.87
CA GLU A 507 9.59 -6.64 -4.60
C GLU A 507 9.95 -5.73 -3.42
N GLN A 508 9.06 -4.83 -3.03
CA GLN A 508 9.31 -3.88 -1.96
C GLN A 508 8.08 -3.75 -1.07
N PRO A 509 8.25 -3.50 0.23
CA PRO A 509 7.12 -3.29 1.10
C PRO A 509 6.39 -2.00 0.68
N ASP A 510 5.13 -1.93 1.04
CA ASP A 510 4.34 -0.72 0.90
C ASP A 510 3.69 -0.31 2.22
N ALA A 511 2.94 0.79 2.19
CA ALA A 511 2.22 1.29 3.34
C ALA A 511 1.27 0.26 3.98
N ALA A 512 0.60 -0.58 3.18
CA ALA A 512 -0.30 -1.60 3.70
C ALA A 512 0.50 -2.72 4.38
N CYS A 513 1.58 -3.20 3.75
CA CYS A 513 2.49 -4.17 4.34
C CYS A 513 3.03 -3.69 5.69
N LEU A 514 3.60 -2.48 5.72
CA LEU A 514 4.18 -1.89 6.94
C LEU A 514 3.16 -1.59 8.04
N ALA A 515 1.87 -1.51 7.70
CA ALA A 515 0.82 -1.32 8.70
C ALA A 515 0.57 -2.60 9.52
N HIS A 516 0.84 -3.78 8.94
CA HIS A 516 0.46 -5.08 9.47
C HIS A 516 1.65 -5.99 9.80
N PHE A 517 2.81 -5.76 9.19
CA PHE A 517 4.03 -6.54 9.42
C PHE A 517 5.12 -5.70 10.05
N ASP A 518 5.90 -6.31 10.93
CA ASP A 518 7.08 -5.68 11.54
C ASP A 518 8.24 -5.64 10.54
N LEU A 519 8.36 -6.70 9.72
CA LEU A 519 9.53 -7.00 8.91
C LEU A 519 9.13 -7.42 7.50
N PHE A 520 9.98 -7.09 6.53
CA PHE A 520 9.83 -7.48 5.13
C PHE A 520 11.14 -8.08 4.64
N PHE A 521 11.08 -9.25 4.00
CA PHE A 521 12.23 -10.03 3.59
C PHE A 521 12.25 -10.22 2.09
N ASP A 522 13.41 -10.04 1.47
CA ASP A 522 13.64 -10.50 0.11
C ASP A 522 13.73 -12.04 0.10
N ASP A 523 13.24 -12.68 -0.96
CA ASP A 523 13.31 -14.13 -1.08
C ASP A 523 14.79 -14.58 -1.18
N PRO A 524 15.28 -15.42 -0.26
CA PRO A 524 16.68 -15.86 -0.26
C PRO A 524 17.01 -16.81 -1.43
N TRP A 525 16.01 -17.25 -2.20
CA TRP A 525 16.13 -18.31 -3.20
C TRP A 525 16.39 -17.81 -4.62
N VAL A 526 16.47 -16.50 -4.86
CA VAL A 526 16.65 -15.94 -6.21
C VAL A 526 18.11 -16.04 -6.71
N ASP A 527 19.07 -16.30 -5.82
CA ASP A 527 20.51 -16.32 -6.14
C ASP A 527 21.19 -17.69 -6.04
N LEU A 528 20.44 -18.80 -5.97
CA LEU A 528 21.04 -20.14 -6.12
C LEU A 528 21.01 -20.55 -7.63
N PRO A 529 22.18 -20.68 -8.28
CA PRO A 529 22.29 -20.96 -9.71
C PRO A 529 21.78 -22.34 -10.13
#